data_AF-A0A0Q9WTG9-F1
#
_entry.id   AF-A0A0Q9WTG9-F1
#
_cell.length_a   1.000
_cell.length_b   1.000
_cell.length_c   1.000
_cell.angle_alpha   90.00
_cell.angle_beta   90.00
_cell.angle_gamma   90.00
#
_symmetry.space_group_name_H-M   'P 1'
#
loop_
_entity.id
_entity.type
_entity.pdbx_description
1 polymer ?
#
loop_
_entity_poly.entity_id
_entity_poly.type
_entity_poly.pdbx_seq_one_letter_code
_entity_poly.pdbx_strand_id
1 'polypeptide(L)'
;MGTLQSCSDGKVCTNNAEVCVPTTSVDGSTIIDVCGASMSGQNCGTCSGSNSYACASQNQYVRCVNNAAVMSKVYNCDGDDVCIVEAQIIGSICISKCAAESFNSSPTCSNSNYTAVVPTIPPTTAPTADELKAACDVASASYSTSLYFYAIYTADSTCNSYLYCERASLTATTSIAFRLNCQSSASPYFDSSSGSCVSTKPSNC
;
A
#
# COMPACT_ATOMS: atom_id res chain seq x y z
N MET A 1 -24.82 32.66 -6.39
CA MET A 1 -24.03 32.48 -5.15
C MET A 1 -24.58 31.25 -4.45
N GLY A 2 -23.77 30.22 -4.25
CA GLY A 2 -24.20 28.98 -3.59
C GLY A 2 -23.66 28.93 -2.17
N THR A 3 -24.53 28.78 -1.19
CA THR A 3 -24.15 28.45 0.19
C THR A 3 -23.72 26.98 0.27
N LEU A 4 -22.63 26.72 0.99
CA LEU A 4 -22.14 25.37 1.26
C LEU A 4 -23.22 24.59 2.02
N GLN A 5 -23.58 23.41 1.52
CA GLN A 5 -24.60 22.55 2.11
C GLN A 5 -23.94 21.28 2.68
N SER A 6 -24.08 21.07 3.99
CA SER A 6 -23.60 19.88 4.68
C SER A 6 -24.70 18.83 4.77
N CYS A 7 -24.40 17.58 4.43
CA CYS A 7 -25.32 16.47 4.59
C CYS A 7 -25.24 15.89 6.01
N SER A 8 -26.38 15.51 6.59
CA SER A 8 -26.47 14.85 7.90
C SER A 8 -25.92 13.41 7.84
N ASP A 9 -25.60 12.84 9.00
CA ASP A 9 -25.09 11.46 9.12
C ASP A 9 -25.94 10.44 8.35
N GLY A 10 -25.27 9.58 7.58
CA GLY A 10 -25.91 8.58 6.71
C GLY A 10 -26.31 9.09 5.32
N LYS A 11 -26.06 10.37 4.99
CA LYS A 11 -26.27 10.94 3.66
C LYS A 11 -24.97 11.49 3.06
N VAL A 12 -24.84 11.42 1.74
CA VAL A 12 -23.71 11.95 0.97
C VAL A 12 -24.20 12.90 -0.11
N CYS A 13 -23.32 13.80 -0.56
CA CYS A 13 -23.71 14.78 -1.56
C CYS A 13 -23.59 14.18 -2.96
N THR A 14 -24.62 14.24 -3.79
CA THR A 14 -24.66 13.55 -5.09
C THR A 14 -24.95 14.46 -6.27
N ASN A 15 -24.68 13.95 -7.47
CA ASN A 15 -25.01 14.60 -8.73
C ASN A 15 -26.52 14.53 -9.07
N ASN A 16 -27.34 14.01 -8.16
CA ASN A 16 -28.78 13.87 -8.31
C ASN A 16 -29.52 15.20 -8.03
N ALA A 17 -30.81 15.26 -8.36
CA ALA A 17 -31.66 16.42 -8.11
C ALA A 17 -31.79 16.78 -6.62
N GLU A 18 -31.69 15.79 -5.73
CA GLU A 18 -31.53 15.99 -4.29
C GLU A 18 -30.03 15.93 -3.95
N VAL A 19 -29.48 17.05 -3.45
CA VAL A 19 -28.03 17.14 -3.14
C VAL A 19 -27.63 16.10 -2.10
N CYS A 20 -28.40 15.91 -1.01
CA CYS A 20 -28.05 14.97 0.06
C CYS A 20 -28.94 13.73 0.04
N VAL A 21 -28.44 12.60 -0.46
CA VAL A 21 -29.16 11.31 -0.51
C VAL A 21 -28.52 10.27 0.41
N PRO A 22 -29.27 9.24 0.85
CA PRO A 22 -28.69 8.14 1.62
C PRO A 22 -27.53 7.45 0.88
N THR A 23 -26.49 7.02 1.62
CA THR A 23 -25.33 6.30 1.05
C THR A 23 -25.71 5.05 0.28
N THR A 24 -26.78 4.37 0.68
CA THR A 24 -27.34 3.18 0.02
C THR A 24 -27.91 3.44 -1.37
N SER A 25 -28.15 4.71 -1.72
CA SER A 25 -28.71 5.12 -3.00
C SER A 25 -27.63 5.45 -4.04
N VAL A 26 -26.35 5.40 -3.67
CA VAL A 26 -25.21 5.62 -4.57
C VAL A 26 -24.89 4.31 -5.28
N ASP A 27 -25.04 4.29 -6.59
CA ASP A 27 -24.80 3.13 -7.45
C ASP A 27 -23.48 3.23 -8.23
N GLY A 28 -22.79 4.36 -8.13
CA GLY A 28 -21.49 4.60 -8.78
C GLY A 28 -21.57 4.85 -10.29
N SER A 29 -22.76 4.96 -10.88
CA SER A 29 -22.96 5.16 -12.32
C SER A 29 -23.99 6.24 -12.65
N THR A 30 -25.19 6.15 -12.08
CA THR A 30 -26.29 7.11 -12.25
C THR A 30 -26.43 8.07 -11.07
N ILE A 31 -26.21 7.59 -9.84
CA ILE A 31 -26.14 8.41 -8.63
C ILE A 31 -24.72 8.29 -8.09
N ILE A 32 -23.98 9.39 -8.18
CA ILE A 32 -22.55 9.48 -7.86
C ILE A 32 -22.39 10.42 -6.67
N ASP A 33 -21.65 9.96 -5.67
CA ASP A 33 -21.21 10.80 -4.56
C ASP A 33 -20.17 11.82 -5.07
N VAL A 34 -20.56 13.10 -5.11
CA VAL A 34 -19.72 14.21 -5.59
C VAL A 34 -18.84 14.77 -4.47
N CYS A 35 -19.24 14.61 -3.21
CA CYS A 35 -18.45 15.05 -2.07
C CYS A 35 -17.42 13.98 -1.69
N GLY A 36 -17.77 12.71 -1.86
CA GLY A 36 -16.88 11.54 -1.85
C GLY A 36 -16.07 11.37 -3.14
N ALA A 37 -16.35 12.15 -4.19
CA ALA A 37 -15.47 12.33 -5.35
C ALA A 37 -14.41 13.43 -5.15
N SER A 38 -14.25 13.92 -3.92
CA SER A 38 -12.88 14.24 -3.50
C SER A 38 -12.13 12.92 -3.57
N MET A 39 -11.05 12.81 -4.33
CA MET A 39 -10.24 11.58 -4.53
C MET A 39 -9.54 11.09 -3.24
N SER A 40 -10.18 11.32 -2.09
CA SER A 40 -9.78 11.13 -0.71
C SER A 40 -10.40 9.84 -0.20
N GLY A 41 -9.90 8.71 -0.72
CA GLY A 41 -10.21 7.39 -0.20
C GLY A 41 -9.99 6.28 -1.22
N GLN A 42 -10.24 6.57 -2.51
CA GLN A 42 -10.12 5.58 -3.59
C GLN A 42 -8.68 5.09 -3.80
N ASN A 43 -7.69 5.94 -3.53
CA ASN A 43 -6.27 5.62 -3.64
C ASN A 43 -5.64 5.19 -2.30
N CYS A 44 -6.44 5.05 -1.24
CA CYS A 44 -5.91 4.58 0.03
C CYS A 44 -5.42 3.14 -0.11
N GLY A 45 -4.16 2.91 0.27
CA GLY A 45 -3.45 1.64 0.10
C GLY A 45 -3.17 1.26 -1.35
N THR A 46 -3.40 2.16 -2.32
CA THR A 46 -3.28 1.82 -3.75
C THR A 46 -1.95 2.29 -4.31
N CYS A 47 -1.19 1.33 -4.85
CA CYS A 47 0.03 1.60 -5.60
C CYS A 47 -0.29 1.63 -7.09
N SER A 48 -0.49 2.83 -7.64
CA SER A 48 -0.78 3.04 -9.06
C SER A 48 0.35 3.78 -9.77
N GLY A 49 0.73 3.30 -10.96
CA GLY A 49 1.69 3.98 -11.83
C GLY A 49 3.12 3.99 -11.29
N SER A 50 3.78 5.16 -11.35
CA SER A 50 5.18 5.39 -10.94
C SER A 50 5.33 5.86 -9.48
N ASN A 51 4.28 5.71 -8.66
CA ASN A 51 4.31 6.12 -7.26
C ASN A 51 5.24 5.21 -6.45
N SER A 52 6.15 5.82 -5.70
CA SER A 52 7.06 5.07 -4.80
C SER A 52 6.39 4.72 -3.47
N TYR A 53 5.32 5.43 -3.12
CA TYR A 53 4.58 5.28 -1.86
C TYR A 53 3.06 5.41 -2.06
N ALA A 54 2.30 4.84 -1.14
CA ALA A 54 0.85 4.97 -1.05
C ALA A 54 0.45 5.36 0.37
N CYS A 55 -0.63 6.12 0.51
CA CYS A 55 -1.18 6.47 1.83
C CYS A 55 -1.92 5.26 2.42
N ALA A 56 -1.66 4.95 3.69
CA ALA A 56 -2.34 3.89 4.43
C ALA A 56 -3.39 4.47 5.42
N SER A 57 -3.22 5.71 5.84
CA SER A 57 -4.17 6.49 6.63
C SER A 57 -3.94 7.98 6.42
N GLN A 58 -4.65 8.84 7.15
CA GLN A 58 -4.48 10.29 7.09
C GLN A 58 -3.03 10.75 7.36
N ASN A 59 -2.28 10.05 8.20
CA ASN A 59 -0.91 10.39 8.56
C ASN A 59 0.09 9.28 8.19
N GLN A 60 -0.37 8.11 7.77
CA GLN A 60 0.51 6.97 7.55
C GLN A 60 0.64 6.62 6.08
N TYR A 61 1.80 6.10 5.71
CA TYR A 61 2.10 5.69 4.34
C TYR A 61 2.90 4.39 4.32
N VAL A 62 2.94 3.77 3.15
CA VAL A 62 3.65 2.52 2.88
C VAL A 62 4.44 2.65 1.58
N ARG A 63 5.45 1.79 1.42
CA ARG A 63 6.20 1.70 0.16
C ARG A 63 5.41 0.92 -0.89
N CYS A 64 5.51 1.35 -2.13
CA CYS A 64 5.06 0.60 -3.30
C CYS A 64 6.23 -0.18 -3.90
N VAL A 65 6.03 -1.47 -4.13
CA VAL A 65 6.99 -2.34 -4.83
C VAL A 65 6.20 -3.13 -5.87
N ASN A 66 6.56 -3.03 -7.15
CA ASN A 66 5.85 -3.68 -8.27
C ASN A 66 4.33 -3.43 -8.26
N ASN A 67 3.90 -2.19 -8.08
CA ASN A 67 2.49 -1.78 -7.96
C ASN A 67 1.73 -2.44 -6.79
N ALA A 68 2.44 -3.04 -5.84
CA ALA A 68 1.86 -3.60 -4.62
C ALA A 68 2.28 -2.79 -3.39
N ALA A 69 1.31 -2.53 -2.53
CA ALA A 69 1.49 -1.77 -1.30
C ALA A 69 2.04 -2.68 -0.20
N VAL A 70 3.22 -2.34 0.32
CA VAL A 70 3.93 -3.17 1.31
C VAL A 70 3.40 -2.89 2.72
N MET A 71 2.30 -3.56 3.08
CA MET A 71 1.62 -3.37 4.37
C MET A 71 2.37 -3.95 5.57
N SER A 72 3.42 -4.74 5.35
CA SER A 72 4.24 -5.30 6.43
C SER A 72 5.06 -4.25 7.18
N LYS A 73 5.19 -3.03 6.63
CA LYS A 73 5.85 -1.91 7.29
C LYS A 73 5.17 -0.60 6.93
N VAL A 74 4.50 -0.02 7.92
CA VAL A 74 3.82 1.26 7.84
C VAL A 74 4.72 2.35 8.43
N TYR A 75 4.84 3.47 7.72
CA TYR A 75 5.56 4.65 8.14
C TYR A 75 4.56 5.75 8.54
N ASN A 76 4.98 6.62 9.45
CA ASN A 76 4.19 7.79 9.86
C ASN A 76 4.80 9.05 9.24
N CYS A 77 3.95 9.98 8.85
CA CYS A 77 4.33 11.36 8.58
C CYS A 77 4.64 12.08 9.90
N ASP A 78 5.58 13.02 9.88
CA ASP A 78 6.05 13.69 11.08
C ASP A 78 5.04 14.73 11.59
N GLY A 79 4.99 14.91 12.91
CA GLY A 79 4.19 15.97 13.54
C GLY A 79 2.72 15.94 13.13
N ASP A 80 2.24 17.06 12.58
CA ASP A 80 0.88 17.26 12.09
C ASP A 80 0.73 17.03 10.58
N ASP A 81 1.75 16.48 9.92
CA ASP A 81 1.72 16.18 8.50
C ASP A 81 0.68 15.12 8.15
N VAL A 82 0.10 15.28 6.96
CA VAL A 82 -0.88 14.39 6.37
C VAL A 82 -0.34 13.75 5.10
N CYS A 83 -0.77 12.53 4.85
CA CYS A 83 -0.40 11.77 3.67
C CYS A 83 -1.25 12.19 2.47
N ILE A 84 -0.60 12.68 1.41
CA ILE A 84 -1.22 13.09 0.15
C ILE A 84 -0.46 12.43 -1.00
N VAL A 85 -1.07 11.44 -1.66
CA VAL A 85 -0.41 10.64 -2.71
C VAL A 85 0.05 11.50 -3.89
N GLU A 86 -0.70 12.57 -4.20
CA GLU A 86 -0.42 13.52 -5.27
C GLU A 86 0.79 14.40 -4.98
N ALA A 87 1.17 14.58 -3.71
CA ALA A 87 2.32 15.39 -3.34
C ALA A 87 3.65 14.76 -3.79
N GLN A 88 3.66 13.48 -4.16
CA GLN A 88 4.87 12.82 -4.66
C GLN A 88 5.42 13.48 -5.93
N ILE A 89 4.60 14.24 -6.67
CA ILE A 89 5.05 15.06 -7.81
C ILE A 89 6.06 16.14 -7.40
N ILE A 90 6.03 16.59 -6.14
CA ILE A 90 6.99 17.53 -5.54
C ILE A 90 8.02 16.82 -4.63
N GLY A 91 8.08 15.48 -4.70
CA GLY A 91 9.08 14.67 -4.00
C GLY A 91 8.78 14.34 -2.54
N SER A 92 7.56 14.64 -2.04
CA SER A 92 7.14 14.25 -0.68
C SER A 92 5.76 13.60 -0.69
N ILE A 93 5.52 12.60 0.16
CA ILE A 93 4.16 12.07 0.39
C ILE A 93 3.51 12.67 1.64
N CYS A 94 4.31 13.25 2.53
CA CYS A 94 3.88 13.89 3.76
C CYS A 94 3.89 15.41 3.58
N ILE A 95 2.76 16.05 3.85
CA ILE A 95 2.56 17.48 3.69
C ILE A 95 1.93 18.02 4.97
N SER A 96 2.44 19.14 5.49
CA SER A 96 1.86 19.75 6.69
C SER A 96 0.39 20.12 6.45
N LYS A 97 -0.43 19.99 7.50
CA LYS A 97 -1.85 20.38 7.42
C LYS A 97 -2.02 21.81 6.96
N CYS A 98 -1.19 22.72 7.46
CA CYS A 98 -1.20 24.13 7.04
C CYS A 98 -0.96 24.30 5.54
N ALA A 99 -0.01 23.56 4.96
CA ALA A 99 0.25 23.59 3.52
C ALA A 99 -0.90 22.96 2.75
N ALA A 100 -1.42 21.81 3.21
CA ALA A 100 -2.56 21.14 2.60
C ALA A 100 -3.79 22.05 2.55
N GLU A 101 -4.13 22.74 3.65
CA GLU A 101 -5.21 23.72 3.72
C GLU A 101 -5.00 24.90 2.76
N SER A 102 -3.77 25.40 2.66
CA SER A 102 -3.42 26.51 1.75
C SER A 102 -3.60 26.14 0.27
N PHE A 103 -3.41 24.86 -0.07
CA PHE A 103 -3.63 24.32 -1.42
C PHE A 103 -5.00 23.66 -1.58
N ASN A 104 -5.90 23.82 -0.59
CA ASN A 104 -7.22 23.19 -0.55
C ASN A 104 -7.18 21.67 -0.84
N SER A 105 -6.11 21.03 -0.38
CA SER A 105 -5.82 19.61 -0.56
C SER A 105 -6.14 18.87 0.73
N SER A 106 -6.75 17.69 0.61
CA SER A 106 -7.11 16.85 1.76
C SER A 106 -6.26 15.58 1.80
N PRO A 107 -6.09 14.93 2.97
CA PRO A 107 -5.43 13.64 3.06
C PRO A 107 -6.03 12.64 2.08
N THR A 108 -5.20 11.81 1.44
CA THR A 108 -5.67 10.81 0.47
C THR A 108 -6.51 9.72 1.11
N CYS A 109 -6.28 9.41 2.37
CA CYS A 109 -7.07 8.45 3.14
C CYS A 109 -7.97 9.21 4.12
N SER A 110 -9.23 8.78 4.24
CA SER A 110 -10.19 9.37 5.19
C SER A 110 -10.08 8.79 6.60
N ASN A 111 -9.49 7.60 6.76
CA ASN A 111 -9.29 6.95 8.05
C ASN A 111 -8.13 7.60 8.84
N SER A 112 -8.39 7.93 10.11
CA SER A 112 -7.40 8.50 11.03
C SER A 112 -6.32 7.49 11.46
N ASN A 113 -6.65 6.20 11.46
CA ASN A 113 -5.74 5.12 11.79
C ASN A 113 -5.73 4.07 10.68
N TYR A 114 -4.55 3.54 10.36
CA TYR A 114 -4.46 2.34 9.54
C TYR A 114 -5.02 1.16 10.35
N THR A 115 -6.11 0.58 9.85
CA THR A 115 -6.64 -0.66 10.41
C THR A 115 -6.23 -1.76 9.45
N ALA A 116 -5.18 -2.52 9.81
CA ALA A 116 -4.87 -3.73 9.07
C ALA A 116 -6.12 -4.63 9.10
N VAL A 117 -6.61 -5.04 7.93
CA VAL A 117 -7.62 -6.11 7.87
C VAL A 117 -6.90 -7.37 8.32
N VAL A 118 -7.04 -7.73 9.60
CA VAL A 118 -6.53 -8.99 10.14
C VAL A 118 -7.58 -10.05 9.79
N PRO A 119 -7.32 -10.98 8.86
CA PRO A 119 -8.23 -12.09 8.62
C PRO A 119 -8.34 -12.94 9.89
N THR A 120 -9.55 -13.36 10.23
CA THR A 120 -9.94 -14.10 11.47
C THR A 120 -9.46 -15.56 11.49
N ILE A 121 -8.22 -15.81 11.07
CA ILE A 121 -7.56 -17.11 11.10
C ILE A 121 -6.68 -17.12 12.37
N PRO A 122 -6.62 -18.21 13.15
CA PRO A 122 -5.73 -18.31 14.31
C PRO A 122 -4.31 -17.86 13.95
N PRO A 123 -3.58 -17.19 14.88
CA PRO A 123 -2.30 -16.57 14.58
C PRO A 123 -1.30 -17.64 14.13
N THR A 124 -1.15 -17.78 12.81
CA THR A 124 0.11 -18.23 12.25
C THR A 124 1.01 -17.04 12.38
N THR A 125 1.96 -17.07 13.31
CA THR A 125 2.81 -15.94 13.68
C THR A 125 3.36 -15.31 12.40
N ALA A 126 2.85 -14.13 12.03
CA ALA A 126 3.36 -13.41 10.88
C ALA A 126 4.85 -13.17 11.11
N PRO A 127 5.73 -13.40 10.11
CA PRO A 127 7.16 -13.27 10.30
C PRO A 127 7.49 -11.84 10.70
N THR A 128 8.29 -11.71 11.73
CA THR A 128 8.84 -10.45 12.21
C THR A 128 9.82 -9.87 11.18
N ALA A 129 10.08 -8.56 11.27
CA ALA A 129 11.02 -7.90 10.37
C ALA A 129 12.44 -8.49 10.44
N ASP A 130 12.86 -8.96 11.62
CA ASP A 130 14.19 -9.55 11.79
C ASP A 130 14.28 -10.97 11.23
N GLU A 131 13.20 -11.76 11.31
CA GLU A 131 13.12 -13.05 10.63
C GLU A 131 13.17 -12.90 9.10
N LEU A 132 12.50 -11.88 8.55
CA LEU A 132 12.56 -11.57 7.12
C LEU A 132 13.97 -11.14 6.69
N LYS A 133 14.66 -10.31 7.48
CA LYS A 133 16.05 -9.91 7.21
C LYS A 133 17.00 -11.10 7.27
N ALA A 134 16.89 -11.95 8.29
CA ALA A 134 17.71 -13.14 8.41
C ALA A 134 17.53 -14.08 7.21
N ALA A 135 16.29 -14.26 6.74
CA ALA A 135 16.01 -15.04 5.53
C ALA A 135 16.63 -14.41 4.27
N CYS A 136 16.55 -13.08 4.13
CA CYS A 136 17.24 -12.35 3.07
C CYS A 136 18.77 -12.48 3.13
N ASP A 137 19.36 -12.44 4.33
CA ASP A 137 20.81 -12.59 4.52
C ASP A 137 21.29 -13.97 4.08
N VAL A 138 20.54 -15.03 4.40
CA VAL A 138 20.82 -16.39 3.92
C VAL A 138 20.73 -16.45 2.39
N ALA A 139 19.68 -15.86 1.80
CA ALA A 139 19.49 -15.86 0.35
C ALA A 139 20.54 -15.03 -0.41
N SER A 140 21.14 -14.03 0.24
CA SER A 140 22.09 -13.09 -0.36
C SER A 140 23.33 -13.77 -0.96
N ALA A 141 23.67 -14.98 -0.50
CA ALA A 141 24.75 -15.79 -1.05
C ALA A 141 24.54 -16.13 -2.54
N SER A 142 23.29 -16.22 -3.00
CA SER A 142 22.94 -16.44 -4.42
C SER A 142 22.92 -15.14 -5.24
N TYR A 143 23.09 -13.98 -4.60
CA TYR A 143 22.96 -12.66 -5.21
C TYR A 143 24.18 -11.77 -4.89
N SER A 144 25.39 -12.21 -5.26
CA SER A 144 26.64 -11.55 -4.86
C SER A 144 26.88 -10.18 -5.48
N THR A 145 26.20 -9.84 -6.58
CA THR A 145 26.40 -8.58 -7.34
C THR A 145 25.26 -7.58 -7.20
N SER A 146 24.18 -7.92 -6.48
CA SER A 146 22.96 -7.10 -6.45
C SER A 146 22.71 -6.51 -5.07
N LEU A 147 22.50 -5.19 -5.01
CA LEU A 147 22.12 -4.50 -3.77
C LEU A 147 20.66 -4.74 -3.39
N TYR A 148 19.82 -5.08 -4.37
CA TYR A 148 18.45 -5.52 -4.17
C TYR A 148 18.20 -6.81 -4.96
N PHE A 149 17.39 -7.70 -4.41
CA PHE A 149 17.04 -8.96 -5.06
C PHE A 149 15.72 -9.51 -4.51
N TYR A 150 15.11 -10.42 -5.28
CA TYR A 150 13.94 -11.17 -4.87
C TYR A 150 14.34 -12.61 -4.54
N ALA A 151 13.94 -13.12 -3.38
CA ALA A 151 14.31 -14.45 -2.92
C ALA A 151 13.07 -15.28 -2.57
N ILE A 152 13.21 -16.60 -2.62
CA ILE A 152 12.15 -17.51 -2.16
C ILE A 152 11.95 -17.33 -0.66
N TYR A 153 10.68 -17.27 -0.23
CA TYR A 153 10.33 -17.32 1.18
C TYR A 153 10.06 -18.78 1.57
N THR A 154 11.10 -19.49 2.02
CA THR A 154 11.05 -20.95 2.27
C THR A 154 10.10 -21.38 3.39
N ALA A 155 9.67 -20.45 4.25
CA ALA A 155 8.66 -20.72 5.25
C ALA A 155 7.23 -20.76 4.67
N ASP A 156 7.02 -20.31 3.43
CA ASP A 156 5.77 -20.51 2.71
C ASP A 156 5.85 -21.74 1.80
N SER A 157 5.21 -22.83 2.24
CA SER A 157 5.11 -24.09 1.48
C SER A 157 4.18 -24.00 0.27
N THR A 158 3.40 -22.92 0.13
CA THR A 158 2.51 -22.70 -1.01
C THR A 158 3.21 -22.04 -2.20
N CYS A 159 4.43 -21.53 -2.00
CA CYS A 159 5.24 -20.83 -3.01
C CYS A 159 4.60 -19.57 -3.55
N ASN A 160 3.55 -19.06 -2.89
CA ASN A 160 2.86 -17.85 -3.29
C ASN A 160 3.59 -16.61 -2.80
N SER A 161 4.34 -16.73 -1.71
CA SER A 161 5.11 -15.66 -1.11
C SER A 161 6.58 -15.69 -1.49
N TYR A 162 7.17 -14.51 -1.52
CA TYR A 162 8.59 -14.28 -1.76
C TYR A 162 9.08 -13.07 -0.96
N LEU A 163 10.39 -12.90 -0.94
CA LEU A 163 11.04 -11.81 -0.22
C LEU A 163 11.57 -10.77 -1.21
N TYR A 164 11.34 -9.50 -0.91
CA TYR A 164 12.18 -8.41 -1.40
C TYR A 164 13.27 -8.14 -0.36
N CYS A 165 14.52 -8.10 -0.81
CA CYS A 165 15.68 -7.91 0.03
C CYS A 165 16.52 -6.75 -0.50
N GLU A 166 16.95 -5.85 0.37
CA GLU A 166 17.80 -4.71 0.02
C GLU A 166 18.91 -4.51 1.06
N ARG A 167 20.11 -4.21 0.57
CA ARG A 167 21.36 -4.09 1.35
C ARG A 167 22.03 -2.75 1.06
N ALA A 168 22.67 -2.17 2.07
CA ALA A 168 23.41 -0.91 1.91
C ALA A 168 24.69 -1.06 1.06
N SER A 169 25.28 -2.26 1.04
CA SER A 169 26.43 -2.62 0.21
C SER A 169 26.43 -4.13 -0.07
N LEU A 170 27.27 -4.60 -1.00
CA LEU A 170 27.38 -6.03 -1.35
C LEU A 170 27.88 -6.91 -0.19
N THR A 171 28.49 -6.30 0.83
CA THR A 171 29.02 -6.97 2.02
C THR A 171 28.21 -6.69 3.28
N ALA A 172 27.20 -5.81 3.20
CA ALA A 172 26.33 -5.49 4.31
C ALA A 172 25.24 -6.56 4.48
N THR A 173 24.75 -6.70 5.72
CA THR A 173 23.50 -7.41 5.97
C THR A 173 22.31 -6.63 5.40
N THR A 174 21.19 -7.32 5.30
CA THR A 174 19.94 -6.80 4.75
C THR A 174 19.39 -5.72 5.67
N SER A 175 19.27 -4.51 5.13
CA SER A 175 18.69 -3.37 5.83
C SER A 175 17.17 -3.34 5.72
N ILE A 176 16.62 -3.81 4.60
CA ILE A 176 15.18 -3.84 4.31
C ILE A 176 14.80 -5.21 3.78
N ALA A 177 13.78 -5.81 4.41
CA ALA A 177 13.20 -7.08 3.97
C ALA A 177 11.67 -7.01 4.05
N PHE A 178 11.00 -7.45 2.98
CA PHE A 178 9.54 -7.50 2.91
C PHE A 178 9.06 -8.82 2.36
N ARG A 179 8.00 -9.36 2.95
CA ARG A 179 7.25 -10.48 2.37
C ARG A 179 6.23 -9.93 1.38
N LEU A 180 6.28 -10.43 0.17
CA LEU A 180 5.37 -10.13 -0.93
C LEU A 180 4.67 -11.41 -1.38
N ASN A 181 3.57 -11.29 -2.10
CA ASN A 181 2.80 -12.42 -2.62
C ASN A 181 2.55 -12.25 -4.12
N CYS A 182 2.53 -13.36 -4.86
CA CYS A 182 2.07 -13.41 -6.24
C CYS A 182 0.55 -13.21 -6.28
N GLN A 183 0.12 -12.05 -6.77
CA GLN A 183 -1.28 -11.64 -6.74
C GLN A 183 -2.13 -12.25 -7.86
N SER A 184 -1.50 -12.62 -8.97
CA SER A 184 -2.19 -13.16 -10.14
C SER A 184 -2.50 -14.64 -9.93
N SER A 185 -3.76 -15.02 -10.11
CA SER A 185 -4.17 -16.42 -10.16
C SER A 185 -3.60 -17.16 -11.37
N ALA A 186 -3.24 -16.45 -12.45
CA ALA A 186 -2.59 -17.02 -13.63
C ALA A 186 -1.09 -17.27 -13.43
N SER A 187 -0.47 -16.58 -12.48
CA SER A 187 0.94 -16.74 -12.11
C SER A 187 1.11 -16.74 -10.59
N PRO A 188 0.64 -17.79 -9.90
CA PRO A 188 0.52 -17.77 -8.45
C PRO A 188 1.81 -18.15 -7.71
N TYR A 189 2.87 -18.57 -8.42
CA TYR A 189 4.09 -19.10 -7.79
C TYR A 189 5.30 -18.21 -8.06
N PHE A 190 6.14 -17.96 -7.06
CA PHE A 190 7.36 -17.20 -7.28
C PHE A 190 8.52 -18.10 -7.73
N ASP A 191 9.23 -17.70 -8.79
CA ASP A 191 10.46 -18.32 -9.24
C ASP A 191 11.65 -17.39 -9.01
N SER A 192 12.63 -17.83 -8.19
CA SER A 192 13.85 -17.04 -7.94
C SER A 192 14.79 -16.97 -9.14
N SER A 193 14.73 -17.92 -10.08
CA SER A 193 15.61 -17.92 -11.25
C SER A 193 15.24 -16.80 -12.23
N SER A 194 13.95 -16.54 -12.40
CA SER A 194 13.44 -15.39 -13.16
C SER A 194 13.15 -14.16 -12.30
N GLY A 195 13.18 -14.28 -10.97
CA GLY A 195 12.85 -13.21 -10.03
C GLY A 195 11.41 -12.72 -10.16
N SER A 196 10.50 -13.57 -10.62
CA SER A 196 9.15 -13.20 -11.04
C SER A 196 8.11 -14.27 -10.68
N CYS A 197 6.84 -13.88 -10.69
CA CYS A 197 5.72 -14.80 -10.51
C CYS A 197 5.40 -15.55 -11.82
N VAL A 198 5.30 -16.87 -11.74
CA VAL A 198 5.10 -17.81 -12.85
C VAL A 198 3.86 -18.69 -12.64
N SER A 199 3.35 -19.25 -13.74
CA SER A 199 2.16 -20.11 -13.75
C SER A 199 2.43 -21.54 -13.29
N THR A 200 3.68 -22.01 -13.44
CA THR A 200 4.07 -23.39 -13.12
C THR A 200 4.87 -23.39 -11.82
N LYS A 201 4.51 -24.27 -10.88
CA LYS A 201 5.19 -24.36 -9.59
C LYS A 201 6.68 -24.71 -9.79
N PRO A 202 7.62 -23.84 -9.37
CA PRO A 202 9.05 -24.10 -9.51
C PRO A 202 9.52 -25.24 -8.60
N SER A 203 10.56 -25.96 -9.01
CA SER A 203 11.14 -27.09 -8.25
C SER A 203 12.05 -26.67 -7.09
N ASN A 204 12.47 -25.41 -7.08
CA ASN A 204 13.16 -24.74 -5.97
C ASN A 204 12.16 -24.24 -4.91
N CYS A 205 10.90 -24.64 -5.04
CA CYS A 205 9.86 -24.61 -4.03
C CYS A 205 9.17 -26.01 -3.96
#